data_AF-A0A7K4IEG6-F1
#
_entry.id   AF-A0A7K4IEG6-F1
#
_cell.length_a   1.000
_cell.length_b   1.000
_cell.length_c   1.000
_cell.angle_alpha   90.00
_cell.angle_beta   90.00
_cell.angle_gamma   90.00
#
_symmetry.space_group_name_H-M   'P 1'
#
loop_
_entity.id
_entity.type
_entity.pdbx_description
1 polymer ?
#
loop_
_entity_poly.entity_id
_entity_poly.type
_entity_poly.pdbx_seq_one_letter_code
_entity_poly.pdbx_strand_id
1 'polypeptide(L)'
;MSDEIDKEIDTYLRGVRKALPDDLHTEDLIEDLREHIMEALASKADSRPHDDRHRLLAEVISELGDPETISREYRQTTMLADQDEKEGNRLAREAAKWLFKVMVIVLAAWLVSNIESISIDFWLAFVTLLVLAIAEYFVREWQSGMAAHN
;
A
#
# COMPACT_ATOMS: atom_id res chain seq x y z
N MET A 1 -25.70 -23.71 -24.07
CA MET A 1 -25.46 -24.03 -22.66
C MET A 1 -24.37 -23.16 -22.05
N SER A 2 -23.12 -23.13 -22.59
CA SER A 2 -22.11 -22.15 -22.08
C SER A 2 -22.60 -20.70 -22.16
N ASP A 3 -23.19 -20.30 -23.28
CA ASP A 3 -23.68 -18.92 -23.51
C ASP A 3 -24.72 -18.43 -22.49
N GLU A 4 -25.45 -19.34 -21.86
CA GLU A 4 -26.50 -18.99 -20.88
C GLU A 4 -25.91 -18.83 -19.47
N ILE A 5 -24.98 -19.71 -19.10
CA ILE A 5 -24.15 -19.63 -17.89
C ILE A 5 -23.35 -18.32 -17.89
N ASP A 6 -22.66 -18.01 -18.98
CA ASP A 6 -21.84 -16.80 -19.10
C ASP A 6 -22.68 -15.53 -18.95
N LYS A 7 -23.90 -15.53 -19.49
CA LYS A 7 -24.85 -14.44 -19.35
C LYS A 7 -25.36 -14.27 -17.90
N GLU A 8 -25.54 -15.36 -17.18
CA GLU A 8 -25.95 -15.36 -15.78
C GLU A 8 -24.83 -14.80 -14.88
N ILE A 9 -23.58 -15.23 -15.12
CA ILE A 9 -22.38 -14.66 -14.48
C ILE A 9 -22.27 -13.15 -14.76
N ASP A 10 -22.39 -12.73 -16.01
CA ASP A 10 -22.35 -11.32 -16.40
C ASP A 10 -23.46 -10.48 -15.77
N THR A 11 -24.62 -11.10 -15.50
CA THR A 11 -25.74 -10.43 -14.84
C THR A 11 -25.43 -10.19 -13.37
N TYR A 12 -24.87 -11.20 -12.70
CA TYR A 12 -24.41 -11.09 -11.32
C TYR A 12 -23.30 -10.05 -11.17
N LEU A 13 -22.24 -10.14 -11.97
CA LEU A 13 -21.10 -9.21 -11.92
C LEU A 13 -21.51 -7.76 -12.21
N ARG A 14 -22.48 -7.53 -13.10
CA ARG A 14 -23.07 -6.19 -13.28
C ARG A 14 -23.81 -5.70 -12.04
N GLY A 15 -24.43 -6.58 -11.27
CA GLY A 15 -25.02 -6.26 -9.98
C GLY A 15 -23.96 -5.81 -8.98
N VAL A 16 -22.86 -6.56 -8.89
CA VAL A 16 -21.70 -6.24 -8.01
C VAL A 16 -21.08 -4.89 -8.41
N ARG A 17 -20.78 -4.69 -9.70
CA ARG A 17 -20.22 -3.43 -10.22
C ARG A 17 -21.10 -2.22 -9.88
N LYS A 18 -22.43 -2.35 -9.96
CA LYS A 18 -23.36 -1.26 -9.60
C LYS A 18 -23.35 -0.92 -8.11
N ALA A 19 -22.98 -1.86 -7.25
CA ALA A 19 -22.93 -1.65 -5.80
C ALA A 19 -21.58 -1.05 -5.35
N LEU A 20 -20.55 -1.13 -6.20
CA LEU A 20 -19.19 -0.66 -5.95
C LEU A 20 -18.94 0.75 -6.52
N PRO A 21 -17.92 1.48 -6.02
CA PRO A 21 -17.45 2.72 -6.62
C PRO A 21 -16.92 2.49 -8.05
N ASP A 22 -16.96 3.52 -8.90
CA ASP A 22 -16.42 3.43 -10.26
C ASP A 22 -14.92 3.79 -10.26
N ASP A 23 -14.07 2.84 -9.86
CA ASP A 23 -12.60 2.97 -9.81
C ASP A 23 -11.87 1.74 -10.38
N LEU A 24 -10.55 1.87 -10.58
CA LEU A 24 -9.72 0.80 -11.16
C LEU A 24 -9.69 -0.47 -10.29
N HIS A 25 -9.70 -0.31 -8.96
CA HIS A 25 -9.70 -1.43 -8.02
C HIS A 25 -11.00 -2.24 -8.10
N THR A 26 -12.11 -1.58 -8.45
CA THR A 26 -13.39 -2.24 -8.68
C THR A 26 -13.36 -3.08 -9.95
N GLU A 27 -12.71 -2.62 -11.02
CA GLU A 27 -12.56 -3.43 -12.24
C GLU A 27 -11.71 -4.69 -11.98
N ASP A 28 -10.60 -4.54 -11.25
CA ASP A 28 -9.75 -5.67 -10.86
C ASP A 28 -10.54 -6.71 -10.03
N LEU A 29 -11.32 -6.24 -9.04
CA LEU A 29 -12.16 -7.14 -8.24
C LEU A 29 -13.22 -7.86 -9.08
N ILE A 30 -13.83 -7.19 -10.07
CA ILE A 30 -14.82 -7.81 -10.94
C ILE A 30 -14.19 -8.88 -11.85
N GLU A 31 -12.96 -8.66 -12.29
CA GLU A 31 -12.18 -9.66 -13.04
C GLU A 31 -11.84 -10.87 -12.14
N ASP A 32 -11.33 -10.64 -10.93
CA ASP A 32 -11.03 -11.70 -9.96
C ASP A 32 -12.27 -12.53 -9.60
N LEU A 33 -13.41 -11.88 -9.38
CA LEU A 33 -14.68 -12.56 -9.11
C LEU A 33 -15.13 -13.41 -10.30
N ARG A 34 -14.94 -12.94 -11.53
CA ARG A 34 -15.26 -13.72 -12.73
C ARG A 34 -14.42 -14.98 -12.79
N GLU A 35 -13.11 -14.86 -12.61
CA GLU A 35 -12.20 -16.00 -12.62
C GLU A 35 -12.57 -17.00 -11.53
N HIS A 36 -12.83 -16.52 -10.31
CA HIS A 36 -13.21 -17.37 -9.19
C HIS A 36 -14.51 -18.12 -9.43
N ILE A 37 -15.55 -17.45 -9.97
CA ILE A 37 -16.83 -18.11 -10.30
C ILE A 37 -16.60 -19.21 -11.34
N MET A 38 -15.79 -18.94 -12.36
CA MET A 38 -15.51 -19.90 -13.42
C MET A 38 -14.73 -21.11 -12.90
N GLU A 39 -13.71 -20.88 -12.09
CA GLU A 39 -12.90 -21.93 -11.48
C GLU A 39 -13.73 -22.79 -10.51
N ALA A 40 -14.50 -22.15 -9.62
CA ALA A 40 -15.36 -22.84 -8.67
C ALA A 40 -16.44 -23.67 -9.38
N LEU A 41 -17.04 -23.13 -10.43
CA LEU A 41 -18.01 -23.85 -11.25
C LEU A 41 -17.37 -25.06 -11.94
N ALA A 42 -16.19 -24.91 -12.53
CA ALA A 42 -15.47 -26.00 -13.16
C ALA A 42 -15.11 -27.10 -12.15
N SER A 43 -14.57 -26.73 -10.99
CA SER A 43 -14.24 -27.65 -9.90
C SER A 43 -15.48 -28.42 -9.41
N LYS A 44 -16.59 -27.73 -9.19
CA LYS A 44 -17.85 -28.38 -8.79
C LYS A 44 -18.40 -29.29 -9.89
N ALA A 45 -18.34 -28.89 -11.17
CA ALA A 45 -18.77 -29.72 -12.29
C ALA A 45 -17.92 -30.99 -12.44
N ASP A 46 -16.61 -30.91 -12.22
CA ASP A 46 -15.71 -32.06 -12.23
C ASP A 46 -16.02 -33.04 -11.07
N SER A 47 -16.33 -32.50 -9.89
CA SER A 47 -16.69 -33.31 -8.72
C SER A 47 -18.10 -33.91 -8.78
N ARG A 48 -19.03 -33.27 -9.51
CA ARG A 48 -20.46 -33.63 -9.61
C ARG A 48 -20.95 -33.54 -11.07
N PRO A 49 -20.47 -34.42 -11.97
CA PRO A 49 -20.72 -34.31 -13.41
C PRO A 49 -22.17 -34.59 -13.84
N HIS A 50 -22.98 -35.17 -12.96
CA HIS A 50 -24.39 -35.47 -13.21
C HIS A 50 -25.33 -34.35 -12.73
N ASP A 51 -24.81 -33.36 -12.00
CA ASP A 51 -25.61 -32.23 -11.55
C ASP A 51 -25.81 -31.22 -12.67
N ASP A 52 -26.95 -30.52 -12.62
CA ASP A 52 -27.25 -29.44 -13.56
C ASP A 52 -26.30 -28.25 -13.34
N ARG A 53 -25.68 -27.74 -14.42
CA ARG A 53 -24.70 -26.65 -14.34
C ARG A 53 -25.30 -25.34 -13.82
N HIS A 54 -26.58 -25.03 -14.08
CA HIS A 54 -27.23 -23.85 -13.52
C HIS A 54 -27.42 -24.00 -12.02
N ARG A 55 -27.75 -25.20 -11.55
CA ARG A 55 -27.81 -25.47 -10.11
C ARG A 55 -26.45 -25.29 -9.45
N LEU A 56 -25.37 -25.76 -10.07
CA LEU A 56 -24.01 -25.57 -9.56
C LEU A 56 -23.60 -24.09 -9.57
N LEU A 57 -23.96 -23.34 -10.62
CA LEU A 57 -23.69 -21.90 -10.69
C LEU A 57 -24.44 -21.14 -9.60
N ALA A 58 -25.72 -21.44 -9.38
CA ALA A 58 -26.52 -20.83 -8.32
C ALA A 58 -25.91 -21.10 -6.93
N GLU A 59 -25.33 -22.29 -6.72
CA GLU A 59 -24.59 -22.62 -5.48
C GLU A 59 -23.34 -21.74 -5.33
N VAL A 60 -22.53 -21.60 -6.39
CA VAL A 60 -21.32 -20.72 -6.39
C VAL A 60 -21.70 -19.27 -6.12
N ILE A 61 -22.71 -18.74 -6.79
CA ILE A 61 -23.19 -17.36 -6.59
C ILE A 61 -23.72 -17.18 -5.16
N SER A 62 -24.45 -18.17 -4.64
CA SER A 62 -24.94 -18.13 -3.25
C SER A 62 -23.81 -18.16 -2.23
N GLU A 63 -22.69 -18.84 -2.51
CA GLU A 63 -21.50 -18.88 -1.64
C GLU A 63 -20.78 -17.53 -1.61
N LEU A 64 -20.74 -16.81 -2.74
CA LEU A 64 -20.20 -15.45 -2.84
C LEU A 64 -21.08 -14.41 -2.14
N GLY A 65 -22.39 -14.66 -2.07
CA GLY A 65 -23.36 -13.79 -1.43
C GLY A 65 -23.82 -12.64 -2.31
N ASP A 66 -24.66 -11.78 -1.73
CA ASP A 66 -25.31 -10.70 -2.45
C ASP A 66 -24.33 -9.57 -2.81
N PRO A 67 -24.53 -8.88 -3.94
CA PRO A 67 -23.75 -7.70 -4.33
C PRO A 67 -23.58 -6.64 -3.23
N GLU A 68 -24.61 -6.44 -2.41
CA GLU A 68 -24.55 -5.49 -1.28
C GLU A 68 -23.58 -5.94 -0.19
N THR A 69 -23.50 -7.23 0.08
CA THR A 69 -22.57 -7.82 1.05
C THR A 69 -21.13 -7.63 0.55
N ILE A 70 -20.87 -7.95 -0.72
CA ILE A 70 -19.55 -7.75 -1.35
C ILE A 70 -19.15 -6.27 -1.27
N SER A 71 -20.06 -5.34 -1.57
CA SER A 71 -19.77 -3.90 -1.50
C SER A 71 -19.38 -3.42 -0.09
N ARG A 72 -19.95 -4.05 0.94
CA ARG A 72 -19.70 -3.71 2.34
C ARG A 72 -18.34 -4.21 2.78
N GLU A 73 -18.01 -5.45 2.45
CA GLU A 73 -16.72 -6.05 2.73
C GLU A 73 -15.61 -5.30 1.99
N TYR A 74 -15.83 -4.97 0.72
CA TYR A 74 -14.91 -4.16 -0.08
C TYR A 74 -14.58 -2.82 0.57
N ARG A 75 -15.60 -2.05 0.99
CA ARG A 75 -15.34 -0.77 1.67
C ARG A 75 -14.55 -0.96 2.97
N GLN A 76 -14.80 -2.03 3.70
CA GLN A 76 -14.10 -2.32 4.94
C GLN A 76 -12.63 -2.69 4.69
N THR A 77 -12.34 -3.49 3.67
CA THR A 77 -10.97 -3.90 3.33
C THR A 77 -10.16 -2.75 2.71
N THR A 78 -10.76 -1.96 1.80
CA THR A 78 -10.09 -0.78 1.22
C THR A 78 -9.75 0.27 2.28
N MET A 79 -10.64 0.50 3.26
CA MET A 79 -10.35 1.41 4.38
C MET A 79 -9.18 0.96 5.26
N LEU A 80 -8.97 -0.36 5.39
CA LEU A 80 -7.84 -0.92 6.14
C LEU A 80 -6.55 -0.86 5.33
N ALA A 81 -6.60 -1.17 4.03
CA ALA A 81 -5.45 -1.07 3.13
C ALA A 81 -4.91 0.37 3.02
N ASP A 82 -5.80 1.37 2.96
CA ASP A 82 -5.45 2.79 2.96
C ASP A 82 -4.75 3.26 4.26
N GLN A 83 -4.95 2.55 5.37
CA GLN A 83 -4.28 2.83 6.64
C GLN A 83 -2.87 2.25 6.65
N ASP A 84 -2.68 1.02 6.18
CA ASP A 84 -1.38 0.36 6.11
C ASP A 84 -0.41 1.06 5.14
N GLU A 85 -0.88 1.50 3.96
CA GLU A 85 -0.04 2.26 3.03
C GLU A 85 0.47 3.60 3.63
N LYS A 86 -0.37 4.27 4.42
CA LYS A 86 0.01 5.53 5.09
C LYS A 86 1.03 5.31 6.20
N GLU A 87 0.96 4.19 6.92
CA GLU A 87 1.96 3.85 7.94
C GLU A 87 3.30 3.46 7.32
N GLY A 88 3.30 2.64 6.26
CA GLY A 88 4.51 2.27 5.53
C GLY A 88 5.27 3.48 4.97
N ASN A 89 4.55 4.45 4.40
CA ASN A 89 5.16 5.67 3.86
C ASN A 89 5.68 6.62 4.97
N ARG A 90 5.06 6.61 6.15
CA ARG A 90 5.58 7.33 7.33
C ARG A 90 6.91 6.74 7.82
N LEU A 91 6.99 5.42 7.97
CA LEU A 91 8.21 4.74 8.38
C LEU A 91 9.34 4.93 7.36
N ALA A 92 9.05 4.84 6.07
CA ALA A 92 10.02 5.10 5.00
C ALA A 92 10.57 6.53 5.04
N ARG A 93 9.70 7.52 5.28
CA ARG A 93 10.09 8.94 5.39
C ARG A 93 10.92 9.21 6.65
N GLU A 94 10.62 8.56 7.77
CA GLU A 94 11.42 8.66 8.98
C GLU A 94 12.79 7.99 8.82
N ALA A 95 12.84 6.80 8.21
CA ALA A 95 14.09 6.10 7.90
C ALA A 95 14.97 6.92 6.94
N ALA A 96 14.39 7.54 5.91
CA ALA A 96 15.11 8.43 4.99
C ALA A 96 15.74 9.63 5.71
N LYS A 97 15.05 10.22 6.69
CA LYS A 97 15.58 11.31 7.53
C LYS A 97 16.80 10.84 8.34
N TRP A 98 16.78 9.63 8.89
CA TRP A 98 17.92 9.05 9.60
C TRP A 98 19.08 8.70 8.67
N LEU A 99 18.80 8.08 7.52
CA LEU A 99 19.80 7.78 6.49
C LEU A 99 20.52 9.05 6.01
N PHE A 100 19.79 10.13 5.78
CA PHE A 100 20.37 11.42 5.39
C PHE A 100 21.32 11.97 6.47
N LYS A 101 20.95 11.88 7.76
CA LYS A 101 21.84 12.28 8.86
C LYS A 101 23.13 11.46 8.90
N VAL A 102 23.01 10.14 8.77
CA VAL A 102 24.17 9.23 8.74
C VAL A 102 25.08 9.56 7.56
N MET A 103 24.50 9.78 6.38
CA MET A 103 25.24 10.17 5.17
C MET A 103 26.02 11.47 5.38
N VAL A 104 25.42 12.50 5.98
CA VAL A 104 26.10 13.78 6.28
C VAL A 104 27.28 13.57 7.22
N ILE A 105 27.13 12.74 8.26
CA ILE A 105 28.23 12.42 9.19
C ILE A 105 29.38 11.71 8.48
N VAL A 106 29.07 10.72 7.63
CA VAL A 106 30.07 9.98 6.86
C VAL A 106 30.82 10.92 5.91
N LEU A 107 30.11 11.82 5.22
CA LEU A 107 30.72 12.81 4.34
C LEU A 107 31.61 13.79 5.10
N ALA A 108 31.18 14.26 6.27
CA ALA A 108 31.98 15.13 7.13
C ALA A 108 33.26 14.42 7.62
N ALA A 109 33.13 13.17 8.08
CA ALA A 109 34.27 12.36 8.53
C ALA A 109 35.24 12.05 7.40
N TRP A 110 34.73 11.71 6.21
CA TRP A 110 35.55 11.50 5.03
C TRP A 110 36.31 12.77 4.64
N LEU A 111 35.63 13.93 4.64
CA LEU A 111 36.25 15.21 4.31
C LEU A 111 37.38 15.56 5.29
N VAL A 112 37.16 15.38 6.59
CA VAL A 112 38.19 15.58 7.62
C VAL A 112 39.38 14.64 7.41
N SER A 113 39.11 13.38 7.06
CA SER A 113 40.15 12.38 6.80
C SER A 113 41.02 12.68 5.58
N ASN A 114 40.58 13.56 4.66
CA ASN A 114 41.37 13.97 3.49
C ASN A 114 42.30 15.16 3.77
N ILE A 115 42.33 15.68 5.00
CA ILE A 115 43.15 16.86 5.34
C ILE A 115 44.53 16.40 5.83
N GLU A 116 45.48 16.34 4.90
CA GLU A 116 46.92 16.22 5.20
C GLU A 116 47.60 17.59 5.07
N SER A 117 47.50 18.48 6.09
CA SER A 117 48.52 19.54 6.39
C SER A 117 48.11 20.49 7.53
N ILE A 118 49.12 21.03 8.22
CA ILE A 118 49.09 21.67 9.56
C ILE A 118 48.57 23.14 9.57
N SER A 119 48.15 23.68 8.43
CA SER A 119 47.50 25.00 8.39
C SER A 119 46.02 24.84 8.75
N ILE A 120 45.51 25.57 9.75
CA ILE A 120 44.06 25.67 9.97
C ILE A 120 43.50 26.49 8.80
N ASP A 121 43.18 25.78 7.73
CA ASP A 121 42.71 26.37 6.49
C ASP A 121 41.32 26.96 6.70
N PHE A 122 41.03 28.10 6.07
CA PHE A 122 39.73 28.78 6.14
C PHE A 122 38.55 27.82 5.91
N TRP A 123 38.76 26.82 5.05
CA TRP A 123 37.82 25.75 4.77
C TRP A 123 37.50 24.86 5.97
N LEU A 124 38.48 24.53 6.83
CA LEU A 124 38.24 23.74 8.03
C LEU A 124 37.39 24.52 9.05
N ALA A 125 37.67 25.81 9.22
CA ALA A 125 36.89 26.67 10.11
C ALA A 125 35.45 26.85 9.61
N PHE A 126 35.28 27.07 8.30
CA PHE A 126 33.97 27.19 7.67
C PHE A 126 33.14 25.90 7.80
N VAL A 127 33.74 24.74 7.53
CA VAL A 127 33.06 23.43 7.67
C VAL A 127 32.72 23.14 9.13
N THR A 128 33.62 23.44 10.07
CA THR A 128 33.36 23.25 11.50
C THR A 128 32.18 24.11 11.97
N LEU A 129 32.12 25.37 11.53
CA LEU A 129 30.98 26.26 11.80
C LEU A 129 29.70 25.75 11.14
N LEU A 130 29.76 25.19 9.95
CA LEU A 130 28.60 24.62 9.26
C LEU A 130 28.04 23.41 10.03
N VAL A 131 28.91 22.53 10.53
CA VAL A 131 28.50 21.38 11.36
C VAL A 131 27.88 21.86 12.68
N LEU A 132 28.48 22.85 13.34
CA LEU A 132 27.91 23.45 14.55
C LEU A 132 26.55 24.11 14.28
N ALA A 133 26.39 24.83 13.17
CA ALA A 133 25.12 25.43 12.79
C ALA A 133 24.03 24.37 12.50
N ILE A 134 24.39 23.26 11.86
CA ILE A 134 23.47 22.13 11.65
C ILE A 134 23.10 21.49 12.98
N ALA A 135 24.09 21.26 13.87
CA ALA A 135 23.83 20.71 15.20
C ALA A 135 22.92 21.62 16.03
N GLU A 136 23.17 22.93 16.03
CA GLU A 136 22.34 23.93 16.70
C GLU A 136 20.92 23.96 16.14
N TYR A 137 20.76 23.89 14.81
CA TYR A 137 19.44 23.82 14.17
C TYR A 137 18.65 22.60 14.68
N PHE A 138 19.28 21.43 14.77
CA PHE A 138 18.62 20.23 15.31
C PHE A 138 18.31 20.34 16.81
N VAL A 139 19.19 20.95 17.60
CA VAL A 139 18.95 21.19 19.04
C VAL A 139 17.78 22.16 19.26
N ARG A 140 17.70 23.24 18.46
CA ARG A 140 16.58 24.19 18.53
C ARG A 140 15.25 23.53 18.19
N GLU A 141 15.22 22.69 17.16
CA GLU A 141 14.01 21.93 16.77
C GLU A 141 13.54 20.98 17.88
N TRP A 142 14.48 20.39 18.63
CA TRP A 142 14.14 19.56 19.80
C TRP A 142 13.60 20.37 20.97
N GLN A 143 14.11 21.58 21.18
CA GLN A 143 13.64 22.48 22.24
C GLN A 143 12.27 23.10 21.93
N SER A 144 12.00 23.47 20.69
CA SER A 144 10.68 23.98 20.25
C SER A 144 9.60 22.89 20.32
N GLY A 145 9.95 21.63 20.04
CA GLY A 145 9.04 20.49 20.22
C GLY A 145 8.67 20.21 21.69
N MET A 146 9.59 20.42 22.63
CA MET A 146 9.31 20.29 24.08
C MET A 146 8.52 21.48 24.65
N ALA A 147 8.68 22.69 24.10
CA ALA A 147 7.93 23.87 24.52
C ALA A 147 6.46 23.88 24.07
N ALA A 148 6.10 23.09 23.06
CA ALA A 148 4.72 22.96 22.56
C ALA A 148 3.84 22.02 23.40
N HIS A 149 4.38 21.42 24.47
CA HIS A 149 3.70 20.40 25.28
C HIS A 149 3.61 20.73 26.77
N ASN A 150 3.86 21.99 27.16
CA ASN A 150 3.56 22.55 28.48
C ASN A 150 2.51 23.65 28.39
#